data_AF-A0A0J6XD12-F1
#
_entry.id   AF-A0A0J6XD12-F1
#
_cell.length_a   1.000
_cell.length_b   1.000
_cell.length_c   1.000
_cell.angle_alpha   90.00
_cell.angle_beta   90.00
_cell.angle_gamma   90.00
#
_symmetry.space_group_name_H-M   'P 1'
#
loop_
_entity.id
_entity.type
_entity.pdbx_description
1 polymer ?
#
loop_
_entity_poly.entity_id
_entity_poly.type
_entity_poly.pdbx_seq_one_letter_code
_entity_poly.pdbx_strand_id
1 'polypeptide(L)' 'MDEAGVPSGTESYCAAPAAPAGAVPGPPYADCVECGEPTEYGSATPGRVLCPVCEWQDAQRSACSG' A
#
# COMPACT_ATOMS: atom_id res chain seq x y z
N MET A 1 -22.37 -2.69 30.98
CA MET A 1 -22.72 -1.40 30.36
C MET A 1 -22.96 -1.70 28.91
N ASP A 2 -24.24 -1.70 28.55
CA ASP A 2 -24.86 -2.27 27.36
C ASP A 2 -24.16 -1.95 26.03
N GLU A 3 -23.85 -3.03 25.29
CA GLU A 3 -23.50 -3.05 23.87
C GLU A 3 -24.73 -2.68 23.03
N ALA A 4 -24.94 -1.39 22.83
CA ALA A 4 -25.94 -0.87 21.90
C ALA A 4 -25.38 -0.84 20.47
N GLY A 5 -25.63 -1.92 19.72
CA GLY A 5 -25.83 -1.94 18.27
C GLY A 5 -24.77 -1.28 17.40
N VAL A 6 -23.69 -2.01 17.08
CA VAL A 6 -22.83 -1.67 15.94
C VAL A 6 -23.63 -1.96 14.66
N PRO A 7 -24.02 -0.95 13.85
CA PRO A 7 -24.69 -1.23 12.59
C PRO A 7 -23.76 -2.07 11.72
N SER A 8 -24.32 -3.11 11.11
CA SER A 8 -23.62 -4.04 10.21
C SER A 8 -23.21 -3.31 8.92
N GLY A 9 -22.13 -2.53 9.03
CA GLY A 9 -21.04 -2.30 8.08
C GLY A 9 -21.34 -2.08 6.60
N THR A 10 -22.55 -1.69 6.19
CA THR A 10 -22.87 -1.55 4.76
C THR A 10 -22.96 -0.10 4.30
N GLU A 11 -22.99 0.87 5.21
CA GLU A 11 -23.02 2.29 4.89
C GLU A 11 -21.62 2.88 5.01
N SER A 12 -20.93 3.02 3.86
CA SER A 12 -19.63 3.68 3.80
C SER A 12 -19.75 5.13 4.26
N TYR A 13 -18.89 5.52 5.20
CA TYR A 13 -18.83 6.85 5.82
C TYR A 13 -18.70 8.01 4.79
N CYS A 14 -18.27 7.71 3.57
CA CYS A 14 -18.40 8.56 2.40
C CYS A 14 -18.83 7.74 1.18
N ALA A 15 -19.70 8.32 0.35
CA ALA A 15 -20.02 7.74 -0.95
C ALA A 15 -18.79 7.82 -1.85
N ALA A 16 -18.31 6.66 -2.33
CA ALA A 16 -17.23 6.61 -3.29
C ALA A 16 -17.69 7.19 -4.64
N PRO A 17 -16.88 8.01 -5.32
CA PRO A 17 -17.17 8.43 -6.68
C PRO A 17 -17.12 7.22 -7.64
N ALA A 18 -17.80 7.34 -8.78
CA ALA A 18 -17.77 6.30 -9.80
C ALA A 18 -16.34 5.97 -10.21
N ALA A 19 -15.99 4.67 -10.23
CA ALA A 19 -14.67 4.22 -10.63
C ALA A 19 -14.34 4.63 -12.08
N PRO A 20 -13.08 5.01 -12.38
CA PRO A 20 -12.67 5.33 -13.74
C PRO A 20 -12.79 4.11 -14.66
N ALA A 21 -13.03 4.37 -15.95
CA ALA A 21 -13.21 3.34 -16.96
C ALA A 21 -11.88 2.63 -17.28
N GLY A 22 -11.66 1.46 -16.66
CA GLY A 22 -10.62 0.50 -17.02
C GLY A 22 -9.29 0.67 -16.28
N ALA A 23 -8.60 -0.45 -16.08
CA ALA A 23 -7.23 -0.47 -15.59
C ALA A 23 -6.29 0.00 -16.70
N VAL A 24 -5.54 1.08 -16.45
CA VAL A 24 -4.42 1.46 -17.31
C VAL A 24 -3.25 0.52 -17.00
N PRO A 25 -2.67 -0.17 -18.01
CA PRO A 25 -1.46 -0.92 -17.78
C PRO A 25 -0.35 0.05 -17.35
N GLY A 26 0.13 -0.10 -16.12
CA GLY A 26 1.24 0.68 -15.60
C GLY A 26 2.55 0.35 -16.33
N PRO A 27 3.58 1.21 -16.23
CA PRO A 27 4.95 0.82 -16.57
C PRO A 27 5.33 -0.47 -15.83
N PRO A 28 6.30 -1.27 -16.33
CA PRO A 28 6.79 -2.40 -15.57
C PRO A 28 7.28 -1.92 -14.21
N TYR A 29 6.67 -2.44 -13.15
CA TYR A 29 7.06 -2.17 -11.77
C TYR A 29 8.45 -2.77 -11.52
N ALA A 30 9.25 -2.10 -10.69
CA ALA A 30 10.51 -2.69 -10.23
C ALA A 30 10.22 -3.86 -9.26
N ASP A 31 11.05 -4.89 -9.25
CA ASP A 31 11.03 -5.92 -8.21
C ASP A 31 11.73 -5.41 -6.94
N CYS A 32 11.14 -5.70 -5.78
CA CYS A 32 11.73 -5.37 -4.49
C CYS A 32 13.01 -6.18 -4.26
N VAL A 33 14.11 -5.52 -3.91
CA VAL A 33 15.41 -6.20 -3.72
C VAL A 33 15.47 -7.10 -2.48
N GLU A 34 14.54 -6.91 -1.53
CA GLU A 34 14.47 -7.72 -0.30
C GLU A 34 13.54 -8.93 -0.42
N CYS A 35 12.35 -8.76 -1.01
CA CYS A 35 11.34 -9.83 -1.09
C CYS A 35 11.06 -10.36 -2.51
N GLY A 36 11.52 -9.68 -3.55
CA GLY A 36 11.30 -10.05 -4.95
C GLY A 36 9.89 -9.79 -5.49
N GLU A 37 8.99 -9.19 -4.70
CA GLU A 37 7.66 -8.82 -5.15
C GLU A 37 7.67 -7.50 -5.96
N PRO A 38 6.76 -7.33 -6.93
CA PRO A 38 6.65 -6.08 -7.67
C PRO A 38 6.28 -4.92 -6.74
N THR A 39 7.00 -3.81 -6.87
CA THR A 39 6.76 -2.56 -6.13
C THR A 39 5.61 -1.75 -6.76
N GLU A 40 5.20 -0.66 -6.13
CA GLU A 40 4.31 0.32 -6.78
C GLU A 40 5.07 1.33 -7.66
N TYR A 41 6.40 1.29 -7.62
CA TYR A 41 7.25 2.23 -8.34
C TYR A 41 7.62 1.68 -9.71
N GLY A 42 7.52 2.54 -10.73
CA GLY A 42 7.96 2.17 -12.07
C GLY A 42 9.47 1.91 -12.09
N SER A 43 9.89 0.87 -12.80
CA SER A 43 11.31 0.47 -13.00
C SER A 43 12.22 1.59 -13.53
N ALA A 44 11.64 2.63 -14.12
CA ALA A 44 12.36 3.83 -14.55
C ALA A 44 12.70 4.81 -13.42
N THR A 45 12.33 4.54 -12.16
CA THR A 45 12.58 5.42 -11.01
C THR A 45 13.87 5.01 -10.29
N PRO A 46 15.03 5.64 -10.56
CA PRO A 46 16.28 5.28 -9.92
C PRO A 46 16.25 5.60 -8.42
N GLY A 47 16.78 4.68 -7.60
CA GLY A 47 16.99 4.90 -6.17
C GLY A 47 15.86 4.45 -5.23
N ARG A 48 14.72 3.99 -5.76
CA ARG A 48 13.63 3.44 -4.93
C ARG A 48 13.38 1.97 -5.29
N VAL A 49 14.07 1.07 -4.58
CA VAL A 49 14.15 -0.37 -4.90
C VAL A 49 13.47 -1.28 -3.87
N LEU A 50 12.84 -0.68 -2.84
CA LEU A 50 12.09 -1.41 -1.82
C LEU A 50 10.59 -1.20 -2.04
N CYS A 51 9.80 -2.25 -1.79
CA CYS A 51 8.34 -2.09 -1.71
C CYS A 51 7.96 -1.31 -0.44
N PRO A 52 6.78 -0.68 -0.39
CA PRO A 52 6.35 0.17 0.74
C PRO A 52 6.40 -0.54 2.10
N VAL A 53 6.14 -1.86 2.11
CA VAL A 53 6.22 -2.69 3.31
C VAL A 53 7.66 -2.80 3.80
N CYS A 54 8.60 -3.14 2.91
CA CYS A 54 10.02 -3.25 3.23
C CYS A 54 10.62 -1.89 3.62
N GLU A 55 10.22 -0.79 2.97
CA GLU A 55 10.63 0.57 3.34
C GLU A 55 10.25 0.88 4.80
N TRP A 56 9.01 0.57 5.21
CA TRP A 56 8.58 0.78 6.59
C TRP A 56 9.29 -0.14 7.60
N GLN A 57 9.53 -1.41 7.25
CA GLN A 57 10.25 -2.33 8.12
C GLN A 57 11.70 -1.90 8.34
N ASP A 58 12.38 -1.44 7.30
CA ASP A 58 13.76 -0.94 7.40
C ASP A 58 13.85 0.32 8.28
N ALA A 59 12.90 1.25 8.11
CA ALA A 59 12.80 2.44 8.95
C ALA A 59 12.57 2.11 10.43
N GLN A 60 11.69 1.15 10.74
CA GLN A 60 11.48 0.70 12.12
C GLN A 60 12.70 0.03 12.72
N ARG A 61 13.39 -0.82 11.94
CA ARG A 61 14.61 -1.48 12.40
C ARG A 61 15.67 -0.45 12.73
N SER A 62 15.87 0.53 11.85
CA SER A 62 16.81 1.65 12.06
C SER A 62 16.44 2.48 13.29
N ALA A 63 15.15 2.66 13.57
CA ALA A 63 14.69 3.39 14.75
C ALA A 63 14.92 2.64 16.08
N CYS A 64 14.94 1.30 16.05
CA CYS A 64 14.98 0.45 17.25
C CYS A 64 16.30 -0.33 17.44
N SER A 65 17.35 -0.03 16.68
CA SER A 65 18.66 -0.74 16.74
C SER A 65 19.76 0.05 17.45
N GLY A 66 19.39 1.02 18.29
CA GLY A 66 20.29 1.80 19.14
C GLY A 66 20.87 1.03 20.32
#